data_AF-A0A5K0Y371-F1
#
_entry.id   AF-A0A5K0Y371-F1
#
_cell.length_a   1.000
_cell.length_b   1.000
_cell.length_c   1.000
_cell.angle_alpha   90.00
_cell.angle_beta   90.00
_cell.angle_gamma   90.00
#
_symmetry.space_group_name_H-M   'P 1'
#
loop_
_entity.id
_entity.type
_entity.pdbx_description
1 polymer ?
#
loop_
_entity_poly.entity_id
_entity_poly.type
_entity_poly.pdbx_seq_one_letter_code
_entity_poly.pdbx_strand_id
1 'polypeptide(L)'
;VHISLAGDRHMRVTWITDDPTAPSVVEYGTSPGEYMATSQGESTSYSYLLYSSGKIHNVVIGPLEANTVYFYRCSGQNPEFSLKTPPSQFPVTFAVVGDLGQTEWTSSTLDHIDKCEYDVHLLPGDLSYADYRQHLWDSFGELVQPLASARPWMVTEGNHEKESIPFFKSGFDAYNARWKMPFEESGSSSNLYYSFEVAGVHVVMLGSYTDYDEYSEQYNWLK
;
A
#
# COMPACT_ATOMS: atom_id res chain seq x y z
N VAL A 1 3.71 8.62 2.96
CA VAL A 1 2.34 8.14 3.27
C VAL A 1 1.78 7.50 2.03
N HIS A 2 1.13 6.34 2.16
CA HIS A 2 0.34 5.74 1.09
C HIS A 2 -0.92 5.10 1.67
N ILE A 3 -1.90 4.83 0.81
CA ILE A 3 -3.17 4.20 1.17
C ILE A 3 -3.46 2.99 0.30
N SER A 4 -4.18 2.01 0.86
CA SER A 4 -4.68 0.83 0.16
C SER A 4 -6.09 0.47 0.63
N LEU A 5 -6.80 -0.36 -0.11
CA LEU A 5 -8.08 -0.92 0.34
C LEU A 5 -7.82 -1.92 1.47
N ALA A 6 -8.74 -1.99 2.44
CA ALA A 6 -8.60 -2.79 3.66
C ALA A 6 -9.93 -3.48 4.05
N GLY A 7 -10.61 -4.04 3.05
CA GLY A 7 -11.94 -4.65 3.20
C GLY A 7 -13.08 -3.67 2.92
N ASP A 8 -14.32 -4.14 3.10
CA ASP A 8 -15.53 -3.42 2.71
C ASP A 8 -15.62 -2.05 3.41
N ARG A 9 -15.61 -0.98 2.63
CA ARG A 9 -15.65 0.42 3.08
C ARG A 9 -14.51 0.83 4.03
N HIS A 10 -13.39 0.12 4.05
CA HIS A 10 -12.23 0.45 4.87
C HIS A 10 -11.00 0.71 4.02
N MET A 11 -10.15 1.62 4.47
CA MET A 11 -8.88 1.94 3.83
C MET A 11 -7.75 1.86 4.86
N ARG A 12 -6.61 1.34 4.45
CA ARG A 12 -5.38 1.35 5.25
C ARG A 12 -4.59 2.59 4.88
N VAL A 13 -4.12 3.29 5.91
CA VAL A 13 -3.16 4.39 5.81
C VAL A 13 -1.84 3.92 6.40
N THR A 14 -0.79 4.01 5.61
CA THR A 14 0.56 3.58 5.99
C THR A 14 1.54 4.74 5.84
N TRP A 15 2.37 4.95 6.85
CA TRP A 15 3.40 5.99 6.85
C TRP A 15 4.59 5.59 7.69
N ILE A 16 5.69 6.33 7.54
CA ILE A 16 6.95 6.06 8.25
C ILE A 16 7.34 7.32 9.02
N THR A 17 7.82 7.16 10.26
CA THR A 17 8.40 8.25 11.06
C THR A 17 9.72 7.84 11.68
N ASP A 18 10.63 8.80 11.85
CA ASP A 18 11.87 8.61 12.63
C ASP A 18 11.66 8.80 14.13
N ASP A 19 10.56 9.46 14.55
CA ASP A 19 10.20 9.62 15.95
C ASP A 19 9.65 8.31 16.53
N PRO A 20 10.36 7.65 17.47
CA PRO A 20 9.91 6.39 18.04
C PRO A 20 8.64 6.55 18.91
N THR A 21 8.37 7.77 19.38
CA THR A 21 7.23 8.09 20.25
C THR A 21 5.96 8.41 19.46
N ALA A 22 6.05 8.59 18.14
CA ALA A 22 4.92 8.90 17.28
C ALA A 22 3.81 7.84 17.43
N PRO A 23 2.55 8.23 17.70
CA PRO A 23 1.44 7.29 17.81
C PRO A 23 0.98 6.79 16.43
N SER A 24 0.59 5.51 16.33
CA SER A 24 -0.12 4.95 15.17
C SER A 24 -1.59 5.34 15.21
N VAL A 25 -1.87 6.61 14.95
CA VAL A 25 -3.22 7.17 14.97
C VAL A 25 -3.46 7.95 13.69
N VAL A 26 -4.65 7.81 13.11
CA VAL A 26 -5.14 8.63 12.00
C VAL A 26 -6.39 9.36 12.45
N GLU A 27 -6.36 10.69 12.35
CA GLU A 27 -7.52 11.56 12.52
C GLU A 27 -8.07 11.87 11.13
N TYR A 28 -9.38 11.74 10.91
CA TYR A 28 -9.98 11.95 9.59
C TYR A 28 -11.40 12.53 9.64
N GLY A 29 -11.80 13.20 8.56
CA GLY A 29 -13.11 13.82 8.40
C GLY A 29 -13.37 14.26 6.95
N THR A 30 -14.56 14.80 6.67
CA THR A 30 -14.97 15.20 5.31
C THR A 30 -14.71 16.67 4.99
N SER A 31 -14.18 17.43 5.95
CA SER A 31 -13.86 18.85 5.82
C SER A 31 -12.38 19.09 6.18
N PRO A 32 -11.65 19.95 5.44
CA PRO A 32 -10.27 20.28 5.76
C PRO A 32 -10.12 20.83 7.18
N GLY A 33 -9.16 20.33 7.95
CA GLY A 33 -8.90 20.75 9.33
C GLY A 33 -9.94 20.29 10.37
N GLU A 34 -10.99 19.56 9.97
CA GLU A 34 -12.03 19.08 10.87
C GLU A 34 -12.08 17.55 10.87
N TYR A 35 -11.45 16.94 11.88
CA TYR A 35 -11.36 15.49 12.02
C TYR A 35 -12.43 14.99 13.00
N MET A 36 -13.50 14.41 12.46
CA MET A 36 -14.64 13.92 13.26
C MET A 36 -14.43 12.51 13.81
N ALA A 37 -13.46 11.78 13.26
CA ALA A 37 -13.16 10.41 13.62
C ALA A 37 -11.65 10.20 13.83
N THR A 38 -11.34 9.18 14.63
CA THR A 38 -9.97 8.76 14.93
C THR A 38 -9.91 7.24 14.90
N SER A 39 -8.89 6.69 14.25
CA SER A 39 -8.55 5.27 14.30
C SER A 39 -7.15 5.09 14.87
N GLN A 40 -6.99 4.05 15.70
CA GLN A 40 -5.70 3.60 16.18
C GLN A 40 -5.33 2.30 15.45
N GLY A 41 -4.05 2.16 15.10
CA GLY A 41 -3.52 0.94 14.50
C GLY A 41 -2.19 0.54 15.13
N GLU A 42 -1.39 -0.16 14.34
CA GLU A 42 -0.15 -0.78 14.77
C GLU A 42 1.08 -0.08 14.17
N SER A 43 2.25 -0.44 14.68
CA SER A 43 3.52 -0.05 14.07
C SER A 43 4.52 -1.19 14.12
N THR A 44 5.37 -1.25 13.12
CA THR A 44 6.47 -2.20 13.01
C THR A 44 7.75 -1.47 12.59
N SER A 45 8.84 -2.20 12.53
CA SER A 45 10.07 -1.79 11.85
C SER A 45 10.79 -3.05 11.35
N TYR A 46 11.71 -2.88 10.41
CA TYR A 46 12.54 -3.98 9.95
C TYR A 46 13.99 -3.54 9.80
N SER A 47 14.89 -4.52 9.87
CA SER A 47 16.31 -4.32 9.61
C SER A 47 16.78 -5.26 8.51
N TYR A 48 17.62 -4.76 7.63
CA TYR A 48 18.17 -5.48 6.51
C TYR A 48 19.68 -5.19 6.40
N LEU A 49 20.50 -6.17 6.77
CA LEU A 49 21.94 -6.00 6.94
C LEU A 49 22.27 -4.82 7.88
N LEU A 50 22.84 -3.74 7.35
CA LEU A 50 23.21 -2.53 8.09
C LEU A 50 22.12 -1.44 8.07
N TYR A 51 21.03 -1.68 7.35
CA TYR A 51 19.88 -0.77 7.30
C TYR A 51 18.87 -1.10 8.40
N SER A 52 18.29 -0.06 9.01
CA SER A 52 17.12 -0.16 9.87
C SER A 52 16.10 0.87 9.40
N SER A 53 14.85 0.44 9.23
CA SER A 53 13.78 1.35 8.84
C SER A 53 13.42 2.30 9.97
N GLY A 54 12.77 3.41 9.62
CA GLY A 54 11.94 4.15 10.56
C GLY A 54 10.79 3.29 11.09
N LYS A 55 9.98 3.87 11.98
CA LYS A 55 8.76 3.24 12.49
C LYS A 55 7.70 3.27 11.40
N ILE A 56 7.25 2.10 10.95
CA ILE A 56 6.24 1.94 9.90
C ILE A 56 4.89 1.73 10.55
N HIS A 57 3.98 2.67 10.38
CA HIS A 57 2.65 2.68 10.95
C HIS A 57 1.63 2.11 9.97
N ASN A 58 0.69 1.31 10.46
CA ASN A 58 -0.43 0.79 9.68
C ASN A 58 -1.73 1.04 10.44
N VAL A 59 -2.61 1.87 9.90
CA VAL A 59 -3.91 2.19 10.52
C VAL A 59 -5.03 1.99 9.52
N VAL A 60 -6.04 1.22 9.90
CA VAL A 60 -7.27 1.06 9.10
C VAL A 60 -8.31 2.09 9.56
N ILE A 61 -8.80 2.88 8.61
CA ILE A 61 -9.87 3.86 8.81
C ILE A 61 -11.17 3.36 8.18
N GLY A 62 -12.29 3.78 8.75
CA GLY A 62 -13.63 3.42 8.29
C GLY A 62 -14.53 2.88 9.40
N PRO A 63 -15.76 2.46 9.03
CA PRO A 63 -16.24 2.42 7.65
C PRO A 63 -16.45 3.82 7.04
N LEU A 64 -16.13 3.97 5.75
CA LEU A 64 -16.19 5.22 5.00
C LEU A 64 -17.38 5.22 4.03
N GLU A 65 -17.87 6.42 3.69
CA GLU A 65 -18.83 6.60 2.61
C GLU A 65 -18.13 6.49 1.26
N ALA A 66 -18.79 5.86 0.28
CA ALA A 66 -18.25 5.68 -1.06
C ALA A 66 -18.20 7.01 -1.84
N ASN A 67 -17.32 7.10 -2.84
CA ASN A 67 -17.13 8.28 -3.70
C ASN A 67 -17.04 9.62 -2.92
N THR A 68 -16.40 9.60 -1.75
CA THR A 68 -16.34 10.71 -0.81
C THR A 68 -14.89 11.09 -0.53
N VAL A 69 -14.62 12.40 -0.47
CA VAL A 69 -13.30 12.91 -0.09
C VAL A 69 -13.20 12.98 1.43
N TYR A 70 -12.13 12.41 1.97
CA TYR A 70 -11.76 12.51 3.37
C TYR A 70 -10.40 13.20 3.49
N PHE A 71 -10.32 14.13 4.44
CA PHE A 71 -9.07 14.76 4.89
C PHE A 71 -8.57 14.00 6.10
N TYR A 72 -7.27 13.77 6.18
CA TYR A 72 -6.68 13.00 7.27
C TYR A 72 -5.28 13.45 7.64
N ARG A 73 -4.91 13.20 8.90
CA ARG A 73 -3.56 13.43 9.42
C ARG A 73 -3.03 12.19 10.11
N CYS A 74 -1.74 11.96 9.92
CA CYS A 74 -1.02 10.87 10.56
C CYS A 74 -0.40 11.36 11.88
N SER A 75 -0.52 10.56 12.94
CA SER A 75 0.07 10.84 14.26
C SER A 75 -0.35 12.17 14.88
N GLY A 76 -1.48 12.76 14.46
CA GLY A 76 -1.94 14.09 14.91
C GLY A 76 -1.05 15.25 14.45
N GLN A 77 -0.20 15.02 13.43
CA GLN A 77 0.77 15.99 12.92
C GLN A 77 0.44 16.42 11.48
N ASN A 78 0.94 17.59 11.10
CA ASN A 78 0.93 18.05 9.71
C ASN A 78 1.99 17.29 8.88
N PRO A 79 1.85 17.22 7.55
CA PRO A 79 0.80 17.82 6.74
C PRO A 79 -0.54 17.07 6.81
N GLU A 80 -1.62 17.77 6.45
CA GLU A 80 -2.90 17.16 6.13
C GLU A 80 -2.84 16.56 4.71
N PHE A 81 -3.41 15.37 4.57
CA PHE A 81 -3.60 14.69 3.29
C PHE A 81 -5.09 14.63 2.97
N SER A 82 -5.43 14.33 1.72
CA SER A 82 -6.80 14.00 1.32
C SER A 82 -6.80 12.74 0.49
N LEU A 83 -7.80 11.89 0.72
CA LEU A 83 -8.07 10.69 -0.07
C LEU A 83 -9.50 10.76 -0.62
N LYS A 84 -9.75 10.04 -1.71
CA LYS A 84 -11.11 9.81 -2.21
C LYS A 84 -11.40 8.32 -2.19
N THR A 85 -12.50 7.93 -1.56
CA THR A 85 -12.97 6.53 -1.59
C THR A 85 -13.47 6.17 -2.98
N PRO A 86 -13.27 4.92 -3.46
CA PRO A 86 -13.85 4.45 -4.70
C PRO A 86 -15.39 4.51 -4.69
N PRO A 87 -16.05 4.46 -5.86
CA PRO A 87 -17.50 4.31 -5.93
C PRO A 87 -17.94 2.93 -5.44
N SER A 88 -19.17 2.82 -4.95
CA SER A 88 -19.76 1.54 -4.50
C SER A 88 -20.35 0.73 -5.65
N GLN A 89 -20.51 1.31 -6.83
CA GLN A 89 -21.07 0.72 -8.04
C GLN A 89 -20.35 1.27 -9.27
N PHE A 90 -20.50 0.59 -10.41
CA PHE A 90 -19.96 1.07 -11.69
C PHE A 90 -20.46 2.48 -12.07
N PRO A 91 -19.65 3.27 -12.79
CA PRO A 91 -18.31 2.93 -13.30
C PRO A 91 -17.21 3.03 -12.22
N VAL A 92 -16.18 2.19 -12.34
CA VAL A 92 -14.91 2.30 -11.60
C VAL A 92 -13.76 2.33 -12.60
N THR A 93 -12.78 3.20 -12.37
CA THR A 93 -11.62 3.36 -13.26
C THR A 93 -10.33 2.96 -12.56
N PHE A 94 -9.52 2.13 -13.23
CA PHE A 94 -8.23 1.68 -12.75
C PHE A 94 -7.09 2.34 -13.55
N ALA A 95 -6.09 2.86 -12.84
CA ALA A 95 -4.77 3.08 -13.41
C ALA A 95 -3.93 1.81 -13.21
N VAL A 96 -3.22 1.36 -14.24
CA VAL A 96 -2.41 0.13 -14.17
C VAL A 96 -1.01 0.43 -14.71
N VAL A 97 0.01 0.13 -13.91
CA VAL A 97 1.42 0.27 -14.27
C VAL A 97 2.21 -0.86 -13.64
N GLY A 98 3.18 -1.43 -14.35
CA GLY A 98 4.16 -2.37 -13.79
C GLY A 98 5.55 -1.76 -13.83
N ASP A 99 6.49 -2.34 -13.08
CA ASP A 99 7.92 -2.05 -13.24
C ASP A 99 8.23 -0.55 -13.05
N LEU A 100 7.68 0.04 -11.98
CA LEU A 100 7.59 1.49 -11.84
C LEU A 100 8.96 2.13 -11.60
N GLY A 101 9.76 1.58 -10.69
CA GLY A 101 11.08 2.08 -10.34
C GLY A 101 11.08 3.53 -9.83
N GLN A 102 12.19 4.23 -9.99
CA GLN A 102 12.37 5.60 -9.49
C GLN A 102 13.33 6.43 -10.35
N THR A 103 13.11 6.39 -11.67
CA THR A 103 13.87 7.15 -12.68
C THR A 103 13.12 8.40 -13.13
N GLU A 104 13.72 9.20 -14.02
CA GLU A 104 13.02 10.30 -14.68
C GLU A 104 11.80 9.83 -15.50
N TRP A 105 11.83 8.59 -16.02
CA TRP A 105 10.70 7.98 -16.72
C TRP A 105 9.57 7.63 -15.75
N THR A 106 9.92 7.23 -14.52
CA THR A 106 8.95 7.04 -13.44
C THR A 106 8.20 8.34 -13.17
N SER A 107 8.90 9.46 -13.00
CA SER A 107 8.27 10.76 -12.80
C SER A 107 7.35 11.12 -13.97
N SER A 108 7.81 10.90 -15.21
CA SER A 108 6.96 11.13 -16.39
C SER A 108 5.71 10.26 -16.40
N THR A 109 5.82 8.99 -16.01
CA THR A 109 4.67 8.06 -15.90
C THR A 109 3.69 8.54 -14.82
N LEU A 110 4.18 8.93 -13.64
CA LEU A 110 3.34 9.47 -12.57
C LEU A 110 2.63 10.76 -13.01
N ASP A 111 3.31 11.65 -13.74
CA ASP A 111 2.71 12.88 -14.31
C ASP A 111 1.59 12.57 -15.32
N HIS A 112 1.66 11.44 -16.02
CA HIS A 112 0.57 11.00 -16.90
C HIS A 112 -0.60 10.42 -16.10
N ILE A 113 -0.31 9.64 -15.05
CA ILE A 113 -1.33 9.07 -14.16
C ILE A 113 -2.09 10.18 -13.43
N ASP A 114 -1.41 11.22 -12.96
CA ASP A 114 -2.03 12.38 -12.28
C ASP A 114 -3.03 13.13 -13.18
N LYS A 115 -2.84 13.08 -14.51
CA LYS A 115 -3.76 13.67 -15.49
C LYS A 115 -4.97 12.77 -15.79
N CYS A 116 -4.98 11.53 -15.31
CA CYS A 116 -6.09 10.60 -15.47
C CYS A 116 -7.07 10.71 -14.30
N GLU A 117 -8.37 10.62 -14.59
CA GLU A 117 -9.37 10.39 -13.54
C GLU A 117 -9.44 8.89 -13.24
N TYR A 118 -8.89 8.47 -12.10
CA TYR A 118 -8.92 7.08 -11.64
C TYR A 118 -9.35 6.95 -10.17
N ASP A 119 -9.86 5.78 -9.83
CA ASP A 119 -10.35 5.45 -8.48
C ASP A 119 -9.38 4.54 -7.72
N VAL A 120 -8.72 3.61 -8.42
CA VAL A 120 -7.78 2.64 -7.85
C VAL A 120 -6.54 2.52 -8.74
N HIS A 121 -5.37 2.42 -8.12
CA HIS A 121 -4.11 2.19 -8.82
C HIS A 121 -3.66 0.73 -8.61
N LEU A 122 -3.38 0.00 -9.69
CA LEU A 122 -2.84 -1.36 -9.66
C LEU A 122 -1.36 -1.33 -10.07
N LEU A 123 -0.49 -1.89 -9.22
CA LEU A 123 0.94 -2.03 -9.50
C LEU A 123 1.41 -3.47 -9.23
N PRO A 124 1.39 -4.35 -10.24
CA PRO A 124 1.59 -5.78 -10.03
C PRO A 124 3.08 -6.17 -10.05
N GLY A 125 3.86 -5.63 -9.12
CA GLY A 125 5.27 -6.02 -8.91
C GLY A 125 6.29 -5.00 -9.40
N ASP A 126 7.53 -5.19 -8.96
CA ASP A 126 8.71 -4.40 -9.28
C ASP A 126 8.50 -2.90 -8.97
N LEU A 127 8.34 -2.61 -7.68
CA LEU A 127 7.96 -1.29 -7.18
C LEU A 127 9.14 -0.33 -7.26
N SER A 128 10.14 -0.55 -6.41
CA SER A 128 11.18 0.45 -6.15
C SER A 128 12.48 0.20 -6.91
N TYR A 129 12.72 -1.05 -7.35
CA TYR A 129 14.05 -1.50 -7.79
C TYR A 129 15.15 -1.16 -6.75
N ALA A 130 14.81 -1.22 -5.46
CA ALA A 130 15.77 -0.96 -4.40
C ALA A 130 16.91 -1.97 -4.39
N ASP A 131 16.64 -3.22 -4.81
CA ASP A 131 17.63 -4.27 -5.04
C ASP A 131 18.69 -4.30 -3.95
N TYR A 132 18.25 -4.66 -2.74
CA TYR A 132 19.09 -4.77 -1.54
C TYR A 132 19.56 -3.41 -0.97
N ARG A 133 19.50 -2.31 -1.72
CA ARG A 133 19.83 -0.95 -1.27
C ARG A 133 18.62 -0.28 -0.63
N GLN A 134 18.32 -0.68 0.60
CA GLN A 134 17.06 -0.33 1.29
C GLN A 134 16.65 1.15 1.36
N HIS A 135 17.60 2.09 1.38
CA HIS A 135 17.26 3.53 1.35
C HIS A 135 16.47 3.92 0.09
N LEU A 136 16.58 3.12 -0.98
CA LEU A 136 15.82 3.32 -2.22
C LEU A 136 14.32 3.00 -2.06
N TRP A 137 13.93 2.22 -1.06
CA TRP A 137 12.51 2.08 -0.69
C TRP A 137 11.95 3.36 -0.06
N ASP A 138 12.78 4.09 0.68
CA ASP A 138 12.39 5.35 1.31
C ASP A 138 12.18 6.44 0.25
N SER A 139 13.16 6.62 -0.67
CA SER A 139 13.04 7.58 -1.77
C SER A 139 11.92 7.24 -2.75
N PHE A 140 11.68 5.94 -3.01
CA PHE A 140 10.51 5.53 -3.80
C PHE A 140 9.20 5.91 -3.11
N GLY A 141 9.08 5.67 -1.80
CA GLY A 141 7.90 6.05 -1.02
C GLY A 141 7.66 7.57 -1.00
N GLU A 142 8.72 8.38 -0.98
CA GLU A 142 8.64 9.83 -1.13
C GLU A 142 8.18 10.24 -2.53
N LEU A 143 8.75 9.61 -3.57
CA LEU A 143 8.42 9.89 -4.98
C LEU A 143 6.95 9.64 -5.30
N VAL A 144 6.38 8.51 -4.85
CA VAL A 144 5.00 8.13 -5.16
C VAL A 144 3.97 8.76 -4.23
N GLN A 145 4.39 9.32 -3.08
CA GLN A 145 3.51 9.86 -2.04
C GLN A 145 2.38 10.76 -2.57
N PRO A 146 2.62 11.72 -3.48
CA PRO A 146 1.56 12.63 -3.94
C PRO A 146 0.32 11.90 -4.48
N LEU A 147 0.53 10.81 -5.22
CA LEU A 147 -0.56 9.97 -5.76
C LEU A 147 -0.98 8.89 -4.76
N ALA A 148 -0.01 8.27 -4.10
CA ALA A 148 -0.23 7.13 -3.21
C ALA A 148 -0.96 7.51 -1.92
N SER A 149 -0.93 8.78 -1.48
CA SER A 149 -1.75 9.26 -0.36
C SER A 149 -3.19 9.62 -0.76
N ALA A 150 -3.47 9.79 -2.06
CA ALA A 150 -4.73 10.35 -2.55
C ALA A 150 -5.71 9.32 -3.13
N ARG A 151 -5.19 8.19 -3.64
CA ARG A 151 -5.97 7.06 -4.16
C ARG A 151 -5.36 5.75 -3.66
N PRO A 152 -6.16 4.69 -3.46
CA PRO A 152 -5.65 3.40 -3.02
C PRO A 152 -4.73 2.78 -4.07
N TRP A 153 -3.54 2.37 -3.63
CA TRP A 153 -2.60 1.57 -4.42
C TRP A 153 -2.69 0.12 -3.97
N MET A 154 -3.02 -0.77 -4.91
CA MET A 154 -3.09 -2.20 -4.72
C MET A 154 -1.89 -2.82 -5.45
N VAL A 155 -0.93 -3.32 -4.67
CA VAL A 155 0.36 -3.78 -5.19
C VAL A 155 0.52 -5.28 -4.99
N THR A 156 1.26 -5.96 -5.87
CA THR A 156 1.81 -7.30 -5.56
C THR A 156 3.33 -7.27 -5.66
N GLU A 157 3.96 -8.39 -5.35
CA GLU A 157 5.40 -8.61 -5.42
C GLU A 157 5.85 -8.93 -6.85
N GLY A 158 7.05 -8.45 -7.22
CA GLY A 158 7.83 -8.92 -8.35
C GLY A 158 9.18 -9.49 -7.88
N ASN A 159 10.06 -9.85 -8.83
CA ASN A 159 11.36 -10.42 -8.46
C ASN A 159 12.25 -9.40 -7.74
N HIS A 160 12.08 -8.10 -8.01
CA HIS A 160 12.85 -7.06 -7.36
C HIS A 160 12.47 -6.85 -5.89
N GLU A 161 11.29 -7.30 -5.45
CA GLU A 161 10.89 -7.32 -4.04
C GLU A 161 11.47 -8.52 -3.26
N LYS A 162 11.94 -9.56 -3.97
CA LYS A 162 12.39 -10.78 -3.31
C LYS A 162 13.54 -10.52 -2.35
N GLU A 163 14.55 -9.76 -2.74
CA GLU A 163 15.67 -9.33 -1.88
C GLU A 163 16.18 -10.40 -0.89
N SER A 164 16.28 -11.67 -1.31
CA SER A 164 16.66 -12.78 -0.43
C SER A 164 18.17 -13.00 -0.46
N ILE A 165 18.79 -13.19 0.70
CA ILE A 165 20.21 -13.56 0.79
C ILE A 165 20.29 -14.99 1.34
N PRO A 166 20.77 -15.98 0.55
CA PRO A 166 20.85 -17.36 0.98
C PRO A 166 21.49 -17.51 2.36
N PHE A 167 20.81 -18.20 3.27
CA PHE A 167 21.23 -18.45 4.66
C PHE A 167 21.26 -17.24 5.61
N PHE A 168 21.01 -16.01 5.14
CA PHE A 168 21.10 -14.79 5.95
C PHE A 168 19.81 -13.99 6.05
N LYS A 169 19.02 -13.92 4.97
CA LYS A 169 17.78 -13.13 4.91
C LYS A 169 16.68 -13.84 4.14
N SER A 170 15.49 -13.88 4.74
CA SER A 170 14.23 -14.20 4.07
C SER A 170 13.97 -13.18 2.96
N GLY A 171 13.15 -13.60 2.00
CA GLY A 171 12.72 -12.68 0.95
C GLY A 171 11.54 -11.82 1.37
N PHE A 172 11.32 -10.73 0.62
CA PHE A 172 10.15 -9.85 0.75
C PHE A 172 10.02 -9.09 2.07
N ASP A 173 11.08 -9.04 2.90
CA ASP A 173 11.07 -8.34 4.20
C ASP A 173 10.62 -6.87 4.04
N ALA A 174 11.21 -6.15 3.08
CA ALA A 174 10.89 -4.73 2.82
C ALA A 174 9.47 -4.55 2.27
N TYR A 175 9.08 -5.37 1.28
CA TYR A 175 7.73 -5.36 0.69
C TYR A 175 6.66 -5.57 1.76
N ASN A 176 6.78 -6.65 2.56
CA ASN A 176 5.81 -7.00 3.59
C ASN A 176 5.72 -5.96 4.70
N ALA A 177 6.84 -5.32 5.06
CA ALA A 177 6.85 -4.31 6.09
C ALA A 177 6.21 -2.99 5.62
N ARG A 178 6.44 -2.60 4.35
CA ARG A 178 6.05 -1.29 3.80
C ARG A 178 4.67 -1.31 3.15
N TRP A 179 4.31 -2.38 2.45
CA TRP A 179 3.11 -2.48 1.63
C TRP A 179 2.20 -3.62 2.12
N LYS A 180 1.52 -3.39 3.25
CA LYS A 180 0.56 -4.35 3.82
C LYS A 180 -0.77 -4.28 3.06
N MET A 181 -1.03 -5.30 2.26
CA MET A 181 -2.24 -5.48 1.44
C MET A 181 -3.33 -6.24 2.21
N PRO A 182 -4.59 -6.26 1.73
CA PRO A 182 -5.72 -6.85 2.45
C PRO A 182 -5.78 -8.39 2.34
N PHE A 183 -4.67 -9.07 2.62
CA PHE A 183 -4.59 -10.51 2.46
C PHE A 183 -5.45 -11.26 3.50
N GLU A 184 -5.49 -10.80 4.74
CA GLU A 184 -6.32 -11.39 5.81
C GLU A 184 -7.81 -11.23 5.49
N GLU A 185 -8.21 -10.06 4.98
CA GLU A 185 -9.58 -9.75 4.57
C GLU A 185 -10.04 -10.62 3.39
N SER A 186 -9.11 -11.11 2.58
CA SER A 186 -9.35 -12.05 1.48
C SER A 186 -9.24 -13.53 1.87
N GLY A 187 -8.95 -13.83 3.15
CA GLY A 187 -8.73 -15.19 3.63
C GLY A 187 -7.43 -15.84 3.14
N SER A 188 -6.49 -15.04 2.59
CA SER A 188 -5.15 -15.50 2.24
C SER A 188 -4.27 -15.60 3.49
N SER A 189 -3.29 -16.51 3.47
CA SER A 189 -2.27 -16.64 4.52
C SER A 189 -1.07 -15.71 4.31
N SER A 190 -0.98 -15.00 3.18
CA SER A 190 0.22 -14.28 2.77
C SER A 190 -0.08 -12.95 2.11
N ASN A 191 0.71 -11.93 2.44
CA ASN A 191 0.67 -10.62 1.79
C ASN A 191 1.09 -10.66 0.30
N LEU A 192 1.67 -11.78 -0.16
CA LEU A 192 2.15 -11.94 -1.54
C LEU A 192 1.04 -12.32 -2.54
N TYR A 193 -0.13 -12.73 -2.05
CA TYR A 193 -1.29 -13.04 -2.89
C TYR A 193 -2.57 -12.78 -2.10
N TYR A 194 -3.52 -12.08 -2.71
CA TYR A 194 -4.75 -11.66 -2.05
C TYR A 194 -5.80 -11.25 -3.08
N SER A 195 -7.03 -11.04 -2.63
CA SER A 195 -8.09 -10.46 -3.45
C SER A 195 -8.74 -9.26 -2.77
N PHE A 196 -9.48 -8.47 -3.52
CA PHE A 196 -10.30 -7.40 -2.97
C PHE A 196 -11.49 -7.09 -3.86
N GLU A 197 -12.51 -6.50 -3.25
CA GLU A 197 -13.73 -6.04 -3.92
C GLU A 197 -13.69 -4.52 -4.09
N VAL A 198 -14.08 -4.04 -5.27
CA VAL A 198 -14.33 -2.61 -5.50
C VAL A 198 -15.40 -2.41 -6.55
N ALA A 199 -16.46 -1.65 -6.23
CA ALA A 199 -17.55 -1.31 -7.16
C ALA A 199 -18.20 -2.51 -7.89
N GLY A 200 -18.20 -3.71 -7.28
CA GLY A 200 -18.70 -4.95 -7.89
C GLY A 200 -17.68 -5.72 -8.75
N VAL A 201 -16.41 -5.28 -8.77
CA VAL A 201 -15.27 -5.99 -9.36
C VAL A 201 -14.53 -6.77 -8.28
N HIS A 202 -14.37 -8.07 -8.50
CA HIS A 202 -13.46 -8.93 -7.74
C HIS A 202 -12.09 -8.96 -8.43
N VAL A 203 -11.05 -8.48 -7.76
CA VAL A 203 -9.67 -8.47 -8.28
C VAL A 203 -8.83 -9.47 -7.49
N VAL A 204 -8.08 -10.32 -8.20
CA VAL A 204 -7.14 -11.29 -7.63
C VAL A 204 -5.72 -10.87 -7.99
N MET A 205 -4.87 -10.73 -6.97
CA MET A 205 -3.44 -10.45 -7.09
C MET A 205 -2.68 -11.73 -6.71
N LEU A 206 -1.96 -12.33 -7.66
CA LEU A 206 -1.18 -13.56 -7.44
C LEU A 206 0.30 -13.24 -7.25
N GLY A 207 0.98 -14.08 -6.48
CA GLY A 207 2.42 -14.04 -6.25
C GLY A 207 3.15 -14.97 -7.22
N SER A 208 3.97 -14.39 -8.09
CA SER A 208 4.77 -15.13 -9.08
C SER A 208 6.05 -15.75 -8.48
N TYR A 209 6.47 -15.29 -7.30
CA TYR A 209 7.72 -15.67 -6.66
C TYR A 209 7.53 -16.31 -5.27
N THR A 210 6.31 -16.78 -5.01
CA THR A 210 5.95 -17.71 -3.92
C THR A 210 5.52 -19.06 -4.52
N ASP A 211 5.39 -20.10 -3.70
CA ASP A 211 5.01 -21.44 -4.19
C ASP A 211 3.59 -21.41 -4.78
N TYR A 212 3.40 -21.93 -6.00
CA TYR A 212 2.12 -21.94 -6.73
C TYR A 212 1.77 -23.30 -7.35
N ASP A 213 2.49 -24.36 -6.99
CA ASP A 213 2.11 -25.71 -7.41
C ASP A 213 0.82 -26.18 -6.72
N GLU A 214 0.28 -27.32 -7.16
CA GLU A 214 -1.00 -27.88 -6.68
C GLU A 214 -1.04 -28.18 -5.16
N TYR A 215 0.10 -28.20 -4.49
CA TYR A 215 0.23 -28.44 -3.05
C TYR A 215 0.44 -27.14 -2.26
N SER A 216 0.59 -25.99 -2.92
CA SER A 216 0.93 -24.74 -2.27
C SER A 216 -0.25 -24.06 -1.56
N GLU A 217 0.04 -23.19 -0.59
CA GLU A 217 -1.00 -22.40 0.08
C GLU A 217 -1.72 -21.44 -0.89
N GLN A 218 -0.97 -20.83 -1.83
CA GLN A 218 -1.56 -19.96 -2.85
C GLN A 218 -2.55 -20.72 -3.75
N TYR A 219 -2.18 -21.91 -4.21
CA TYR A 219 -3.07 -22.72 -5.05
C TYR A 219 -4.33 -23.13 -4.29
N ASN A 220 -4.19 -23.53 -3.02
CA ASN A 220 -5.33 -23.88 -2.17
C ASN A 220 -6.24 -22.69 -1.85
N TRP A 221 -5.68 -21.49 -1.69
CA TRP A 221 -6.45 -20.26 -1.47
C TRP A 221 -7.23 -19.82 -2.71
N LEU A 222 -6.65 -19.98 -3.92
CA LEU A 222 -7.26 -19.55 -5.17
C LEU A 222 -8.44 -20.43 -5.63
N LYS A 223 -8.47 -21.69 -5.19
CA LYS A 223 -9.42 -22.72 -5.63
C LYS A 223 -10.84 -22.56 -5.08
#